data_AF-A0A6P7NI80-F1
#
_entry.id   AF-A0A6P7NI80-F1
#
_cell.length_a   1.000
_cell.length_b   1.000
_cell.length_c   1.000
_cell.angle_alpha   90.00
_cell.angle_beta   90.00
_cell.angle_gamma   90.00
#
_symmetry.space_group_name_H-M   'P 1'
#
loop_
_entity.id
_entity.type
_entity.pdbx_description
1 polymer ?
#
loop_
_entity_poly.entity_id
_entity_poly.type
_entity_poly.pdbx_seq_one_letter_code
_entity_poly.pdbx_strand_id
1 'polypeptide(L)'
;MLLSYCQILGVLVFYCERSKTRKWLCRRAQPPRVCDNYWSEFKHCKSLSNRFHHYYTYGTTPSCQQWKEDYYNCREWEKHKGTEAKEELQKSERNRVAEQSKFTPVWKLRQDPPRDWHLPLNQDKPQDS
;
A
#
# COMPACT_ATOMS: atom_id res chain seq x y z
N MET A 1 -18.78 1.22 -20.25
CA MET A 1 -19.34 0.63 -19.02
C MET A 1 -20.26 -0.50 -19.41
N LEU A 2 -19.78 -1.75 -19.41
CA LEU A 2 -20.66 -2.92 -19.43
C LEU A 2 -20.00 -3.95 -18.51
N LEU A 3 -20.50 -4.03 -17.28
CA LEU A 3 -20.19 -5.08 -16.33
C LEU A 3 -20.97 -6.33 -16.78
N SER A 4 -20.33 -7.24 -17.52
CA SER A 4 -20.94 -8.53 -17.81
C SER A 4 -20.75 -9.46 -16.61
N TYR A 5 -21.82 -9.67 -15.86
CA TYR A 5 -21.92 -10.72 -14.85
C TYR A 5 -21.86 -12.10 -15.52
N CYS A 6 -21.01 -12.98 -15.00
CA CYS A 6 -20.95 -14.38 -15.40
C CYS A 6 -21.73 -15.22 -14.38
N GLN A 7 -22.95 -15.62 -14.74
CA GLN A 7 -23.72 -16.68 -14.09
C GLN A 7 -23.43 -17.95 -14.93
N ILE A 8 -23.08 -19.13 -14.42
CA ILE A 8 -23.86 -20.08 -13.60
C ILE A 8 -22.89 -21.17 -13.07
N LEU A 9 -23.26 -21.76 -11.92
CA LEU A 9 -22.72 -22.92 -11.19
C LEU A 9 -21.62 -22.67 -10.15
N GLY A 10 -22.05 -22.38 -8.93
CA GLY A 10 -21.37 -22.87 -7.72
C GLY A 10 -20.08 -22.16 -7.31
N VAL A 11 -20.22 -21.02 -6.62
CA VAL A 11 -19.32 -20.50 -5.57
C VAL A 11 -17.82 -20.31 -5.92
N LEU A 12 -17.48 -19.81 -7.12
CA LEU A 12 -16.15 -19.24 -7.35
C LEU A 12 -16.23 -17.94 -8.14
N VAL A 13 -16.06 -16.81 -7.44
CA VAL A 13 -15.93 -15.48 -8.05
C VAL A 13 -14.53 -15.35 -8.65
N PHE A 14 -14.42 -15.52 -9.97
CA PHE A 14 -13.19 -15.28 -10.73
C PHE A 14 -13.19 -13.85 -11.28
N TYR A 15 -12.21 -13.03 -10.89
CA TYR A 15 -11.93 -11.76 -11.57
C TYR A 15 -11.07 -12.03 -12.80
N CYS A 16 -11.56 -11.63 -13.97
CA CYS A 16 -10.96 -11.90 -15.27
C CYS A 16 -10.29 -10.63 -15.82
N GLU A 17 -8.96 -10.59 -15.88
CA GLU A 17 -8.22 -9.48 -16.50
C GLU A 17 -7.80 -9.88 -17.93
N ARG A 18 -8.09 -9.02 -18.92
CA ARG A 18 -7.87 -9.33 -20.34
C ARG A 18 -6.37 -9.26 -20.66
N SER A 19 -5.72 -10.41 -20.84
CA SER A 19 -4.31 -10.45 -21.27
C SER A 19 -4.15 -10.06 -22.76
N LYS A 20 -2.99 -9.51 -23.14
CA LYS A 20 -2.65 -9.13 -24.52
C LYS A 20 -2.76 -10.29 -25.53
N THR A 21 -2.77 -11.54 -25.07
CA THR A 21 -2.78 -12.75 -25.91
C THR A 21 -4.18 -13.38 -26.09
N ARG A 22 -5.27 -12.67 -25.72
CA ARG A 22 -6.65 -13.20 -25.79
C ARG A 22 -6.82 -14.56 -25.09
N LYS A 23 -6.01 -14.84 -24.08
CA LYS A 23 -6.18 -15.97 -23.16
C LYS A 23 -6.71 -15.41 -21.84
N TRP A 24 -7.86 -15.93 -21.40
CA TRP A 24 -8.39 -15.64 -20.07
C TRP A 24 -7.47 -16.31 -19.05
N LEU A 25 -6.65 -15.50 -18.37
CA LEU A 25 -5.86 -15.97 -17.24
C LEU A 25 -6.70 -15.72 -15.99
N CYS A 26 -7.33 -16.78 -15.46
CA CYS A 26 -7.82 -16.76 -14.09
C CYS A 26 -6.61 -16.65 -13.15
N ARG A 27 -6.24 -15.43 -12.77
CA ARG A 27 -5.28 -15.24 -11.69
C ARG A 27 -5.91 -15.84 -10.43
N ARG A 28 -5.24 -16.85 -9.88
CA ARG A 28 -5.58 -17.42 -8.56
C ARG A 28 -5.66 -16.24 -7.58
N ALA A 29 -6.77 -16.14 -6.82
CA ALA A 29 -6.96 -15.08 -5.85
C ALA A 29 -5.83 -15.14 -4.81
N GLN A 30 -4.86 -14.24 -4.94
CA GLN A 30 -3.69 -14.13 -4.09
C GLN A 30 -3.78 -12.89 -3.22
N PRO A 31 -3.22 -12.92 -2.01
CA PRO A 31 -3.03 -11.73 -1.20
C PRO A 31 -2.30 -10.61 -1.96
N PRO A 32 -2.62 -9.34 -1.69
CA PRO A 32 -1.99 -8.20 -2.38
C PRO A 32 -0.48 -8.09 -2.10
N ARG A 33 -0.03 -8.62 -0.96
CA ARG A 33 1.39 -8.78 -0.60
C ARG A 33 1.62 -10.18 -0.04
N VAL A 34 2.86 -10.67 -0.12
CA VAL A 34 3.23 -11.94 0.52
C VAL A 34 3.07 -11.85 2.04
N CYS A 35 2.65 -12.96 2.69
CA CYS A 35 2.35 -12.92 4.12
C CYS A 35 3.55 -12.54 5.00
N ASP A 36 4.78 -12.89 4.58
CA ASP A 36 6.01 -12.51 5.30
C ASP A 36 6.22 -11.00 5.41
N ASN A 37 5.69 -10.22 4.46
CA ASN A 37 5.78 -8.77 4.54
C ASN A 37 4.94 -8.22 5.71
N TYR A 38 3.74 -8.76 5.93
CA TYR A 38 2.92 -8.36 7.09
C TYR A 38 3.62 -8.70 8.41
N TRP A 39 4.32 -9.83 8.45
CA TRP A 39 5.11 -10.22 9.62
C TRP A 39 6.31 -9.31 9.88
N SER A 40 7.03 -8.91 8.82
CA SER A 40 8.12 -7.94 8.96
C SER A 40 7.62 -6.58 9.41
N GLU A 41 6.48 -6.11 8.90
CA GLU A 41 5.86 -4.85 9.32
C GLU A 41 5.41 -4.90 10.79
N PHE A 42 4.82 -6.01 11.23
CA PHE A 42 4.47 -6.21 12.64
C PHE A 42 5.70 -6.14 13.55
N LYS A 43 6.78 -6.82 13.17
CA LYS A 43 8.06 -6.77 13.91
C LYS A 43 8.64 -5.35 13.92
N HIS A 44 8.59 -4.67 12.78
CA HIS A 44 9.09 -3.31 12.65
C HIS A 44 8.28 -2.34 13.54
N CYS A 45 6.95 -2.43 13.51
CA CYS A 45 6.06 -1.64 14.35
C CYS A 45 6.40 -1.78 15.84
N LYS A 46 6.66 -3.02 16.30
CA LYS A 46 7.03 -3.32 17.69
C LYS A 46 8.47 -2.96 18.06
N SER A 47 9.31 -2.64 17.08
CA SER A 47 10.72 -2.33 17.33
C SER A 47 10.85 -1.09 18.23
N LEU A 48 11.87 -1.10 19.10
CA LEU A 48 12.17 0.05 19.97
C LEU A 48 12.41 1.32 19.15
N SER A 49 13.19 1.23 18.08
CA SER A 49 13.48 2.36 17.18
C SER A 49 12.20 3.00 16.63
N ASN A 50 11.27 2.19 16.12
CA ASN A 50 9.99 2.70 15.61
C ASN A 50 9.15 3.35 16.72
N ARG A 51 9.10 2.74 17.91
CA ARG A 51 8.37 3.31 19.06
C ARG A 51 8.96 4.65 19.50
N PHE A 52 10.29 4.77 19.56
CA PHE A 52 10.95 6.04 19.85
C PHE A 52 10.62 7.08 18.79
N HIS A 53 10.73 6.74 17.51
CA HIS A 53 10.38 7.66 16.42
C HIS A 53 8.93 8.16 16.53
N HIS A 54 7.96 7.26 16.73
CA HIS A 54 6.56 7.64 16.88
C HIS A 54 6.31 8.52 18.11
N TYR A 55 6.98 8.22 19.23
CA TYR A 55 6.85 9.02 20.45
C TYR A 55 7.34 10.46 20.23
N TYR A 56 8.49 10.66 19.57
CA TYR A 56 9.01 12.00 19.33
C TYR A 56 8.26 12.76 18.22
N THR A 57 7.73 12.06 17.21
CA THR A 57 6.99 12.70 16.11
C THR A 57 5.54 13.03 16.50
N TYR A 58 4.86 12.14 17.23
CA TYR A 58 3.42 12.22 17.49
C TYR A 58 3.03 12.22 18.98
N GLY A 59 3.99 12.04 19.91
CA GLY A 59 3.71 11.97 21.35
C GLY A 59 2.99 10.70 21.80
N THR A 60 2.78 9.72 20.91
CA THR A 60 1.98 8.52 21.16
C THR A 60 2.71 7.26 20.75
N THR A 61 2.30 6.11 21.33
CA THR A 61 2.78 4.80 20.89
C THR A 61 1.81 4.23 19.86
N PRO A 62 2.27 3.76 18.68
CA PRO A 62 1.40 3.25 17.64
C PRO A 62 0.77 1.91 18.06
N SER A 63 -0.48 1.67 17.64
CA SER A 63 -1.11 0.35 17.78
C SER A 63 -0.60 -0.60 16.69
N CYS A 64 0.13 -1.65 17.07
CA CYS A 64 0.64 -2.66 16.14
C CYS A 64 -0.32 -3.84 15.92
N GLN A 65 -1.53 -3.79 16.48
CA GLN A 65 -2.48 -4.89 16.44
C GLN A 65 -2.97 -5.17 15.01
N GLN A 66 -3.22 -4.12 14.23
CA GLN A 66 -3.67 -4.23 12.84
C GLN A 66 -2.74 -5.12 11.99
N TRP A 67 -1.42 -4.90 12.09
CA TRP A 67 -0.43 -5.70 11.37
C TRP A 67 -0.43 -7.18 11.75
N LYS A 68 -0.76 -7.48 13.00
CA LYS A 68 -0.86 -8.86 13.50
C LYS A 68 -2.09 -9.56 12.92
N GLU A 69 -3.22 -8.86 12.92
CA GLU A 69 -4.49 -9.33 12.33
C GLU A 69 -4.34 -9.54 10.83
N ASP A 70 -3.76 -8.57 10.12
CA ASP A 70 -3.50 -8.67 8.68
C ASP A 70 -2.61 -9.87 8.33
N TYR A 71 -1.59 -10.17 9.15
CA TYR A 71 -0.78 -11.36 8.97
C TYR A 71 -1.59 -12.65 9.12
N TYR A 72 -2.44 -12.77 10.15
CA TYR A 72 -3.29 -13.95 10.32
C TYR A 72 -4.29 -14.10 9.19
N ASN A 73 -4.94 -13.00 8.80
CA ASN A 73 -5.89 -12.97 7.69
C ASN A 73 -5.23 -13.36 6.35
N CYS A 74 -3.99 -12.91 6.12
CA CYS A 74 -3.20 -13.34 4.97
C CYS A 74 -2.95 -14.85 4.98
N ARG A 75 -2.50 -15.42 6.11
CA ARG A 75 -2.21 -16.85 6.24
C ARG A 75 -3.46 -17.72 6.13
N GLU A 76 -4.58 -17.23 6.64
CA GLU A 76 -5.88 -17.89 6.54
C GLU A 76 -6.38 -17.91 5.11
N TRP A 77 -6.23 -16.80 4.38
CA TRP A 77 -6.53 -16.74 2.95
C TRP A 77 -5.63 -17.70 2.15
N GLU A 78 -4.33 -17.77 2.41
CA GLU A 78 -3.43 -18.72 1.73
C GLU A 78 -3.83 -20.18 1.94
N LYS A 79 -4.20 -20.56 3.17
CA LYS A 79 -4.51 -21.95 3.54
C LYS A 79 -5.92 -22.38 3.14
N HIS A 80 -6.92 -21.59 3.55
CA HIS A 80 -8.32 -21.99 3.50
C HIS A 80 -9.11 -21.24 2.43
N LYS A 81 -8.50 -20.25 1.76
CA LYS A 81 -9.18 -19.33 0.84
C LYS A 81 -10.42 -18.67 1.46
N GLY A 82 -10.36 -18.41 2.76
CA GLY A 82 -11.45 -17.78 3.51
C GLY A 82 -11.86 -16.45 2.87
N THR A 83 -13.15 -16.31 2.57
CA THR A 83 -13.69 -15.10 1.94
C THR A 83 -13.69 -13.91 2.89
N GLU A 84 -13.96 -14.14 4.17
CA GLU A 84 -13.96 -13.13 5.23
C GLU A 84 -12.54 -12.57 5.48
N ALA A 85 -11.56 -13.44 5.72
CA ALA A 85 -10.16 -13.04 5.91
C ALA A 85 -9.62 -12.24 4.72
N LYS A 86 -10.04 -12.60 3.49
CA LYS A 86 -9.73 -11.85 2.27
C LYS A 86 -10.35 -10.45 2.30
N GLU A 87 -11.62 -10.33 2.65
CA GLU A 87 -12.33 -9.04 2.67
C GLU A 87 -11.76 -8.08 3.72
N GLU A 88 -11.46 -8.60 4.91
CA GLU A 88 -10.82 -7.83 5.97
C GLU A 88 -9.43 -7.33 5.56
N LEU A 89 -8.59 -8.21 5.01
CA LEU A 89 -7.26 -7.83 4.53
C LEU A 89 -7.34 -6.80 3.39
N GLN A 90 -8.29 -6.95 2.48
CA GLN A 90 -8.49 -5.96 1.42
C GLN A 90 -8.96 -4.61 1.96
N LYS A 91 -9.81 -4.62 2.99
CA LYS A 91 -10.28 -3.40 3.65
C LYS A 91 -9.15 -2.68 4.36
N SER A 92 -8.30 -3.39 5.10
CA SER A 92 -7.16 -2.78 5.79
C SER A 92 -6.17 -2.16 4.80
N GLU A 93 -5.90 -2.83 3.67
CA GLU A 93 -5.06 -2.28 2.60
C GLU A 93 -5.62 -1.02 1.96
N ARG A 94 -6.93 -1.03 1.64
CA ARG A 94 -7.60 0.17 1.08
C ARG A 94 -7.53 1.33 2.05
N ASN A 95 -7.78 1.08 3.34
CA ASN A 95 -7.67 2.10 4.37
C ASN A 95 -6.24 2.66 4.42
N ARG A 96 -5.22 1.80 4.36
CA ARG A 96 -3.82 2.23 4.40
C ARG A 96 -3.43 3.13 3.21
N VAL A 97 -3.87 2.77 2.00
CA VAL A 97 -3.68 3.58 0.79
C VAL A 97 -4.44 4.91 0.90
N ALA A 98 -5.66 4.88 1.44
CA ALA A 98 -6.44 6.08 1.66
C ALA A 98 -5.75 7.04 2.65
N GLU A 99 -5.24 6.54 3.78
CA GLU A 99 -4.47 7.35 4.74
C GLU A 99 -3.22 7.96 4.11
N GLN A 100 -2.49 7.20 3.29
CA GLN A 100 -1.33 7.74 2.56
C GLN A 100 -1.71 8.85 1.59
N SER A 101 -2.89 8.74 0.96
CA SER A 101 -3.38 9.73 0.00
C SER A 101 -3.90 11.03 0.64
N LYS A 102 -4.11 11.07 1.96
CA LYS A 102 -4.56 12.29 2.66
C LYS A 102 -3.52 13.41 2.61
N PHE A 103 -2.24 13.05 2.51
CA PHE A 103 -1.17 14.02 2.46
C PHE A 103 -1.04 14.59 1.04
N THR A 104 -1.33 15.88 0.90
CA THR A 104 -1.11 16.58 -0.39
C THR A 104 0.40 16.76 -0.59
N PRO A 105 0.98 16.25 -1.70
CA PRO A 105 2.39 16.40 -1.95
C PRO A 105 2.72 17.89 -2.11
N VAL A 106 3.58 18.42 -1.23
CA VAL A 106 4.10 19.79 -1.33
C VAL A 106 4.89 19.98 -2.63
N TRP A 107 5.60 18.94 -3.04
CA TRP A 107 6.43 18.93 -4.23
C TRP A 107 5.70 18.29 -5.40
N LYS A 108 5.57 19.03 -6.51
CA LYS A 108 5.11 18.48 -7.79
C LYS A 108 6.26 17.69 -8.42
N LEU A 109 5.92 16.58 -9.09
CA LEU A 109 6.89 15.81 -9.86
C LEU A 109 7.47 16.69 -10.98
N ARG A 110 8.79 16.95 -10.92
CA ARG A 110 9.49 17.72 -11.95
C ARG A 110 9.58 16.90 -13.23
N GLN A 111 9.29 17.53 -14.37
CA GLN A 111 9.44 16.90 -15.68
C GLN A 111 10.87 17.03 -16.19
N ASP A 112 11.48 18.19 -16.00
CA ASP A 112 12.84 18.50 -16.43
C ASP A 112 13.59 19.25 -15.31
N PRO A 113 14.92 19.13 -15.24
CA PRO A 113 15.72 19.96 -14.35
C PRO A 113 15.58 21.45 -14.72
N PRO A 114 15.65 22.37 -13.75
CA PRO A 114 15.73 23.81 -14.03
C PRO A 114 16.90 24.11 -14.98
N ARG A 115 16.70 24.94 -16.01
CA ARG A 115 17.72 25.19 -17.05
C ARG A 115 19.04 25.74 -16.49
N ASP A 116 18.97 26.43 -15.38
CA ASP A 116 20.04 27.12 -14.68
C ASP A 116 20.70 26.28 -13.56
N TRP A 117 20.37 24.99 -13.45
CA TRP A 117 20.89 24.13 -12.37
C TRP A 117 22.42 24.01 -12.34
N HIS A 118 23.08 24.20 -13.49
CA HIS A 118 24.53 24.16 -13.66
C HIS A 118 25.26 25.47 -13.34
N LEU A 119 24.53 26.57 -13.16
CA LEU A 119 25.17 27.85 -12.93
C LEU A 119 25.76 27.91 -11.51
N PRO A 120 26.95 28.50 -11.33
CA PRO A 120 27.48 28.72 -10.00
C PRO A 120 26.52 29.59 -9.19
N LEU A 121 26.31 29.25 -7.92
CA LEU A 121 25.51 30.07 -7.01
C LEU A 121 26.13 31.47 -6.96
N ASN A 122 25.36 32.52 -7.28
CA ASN A 122 25.84 33.90 -7.18
C ASN A 122 26.15 34.17 -5.70
N GLN A 123 27.43 34.28 -5.35
CA GLN A 123 27.88 34.54 -3.97
C GLN A 123 27.67 36.01 -3.56
N ASP A 124 27.33 36.88 -4.51
CA ASP A 124 27.31 38.34 -4.32
C ASP A 124 25.95 38.97 -4.68
N LYS A 125 24.88 38.58 -3.98
CA LYS A 125 23.69 39.44 -3.90
C LYS A 125 23.53 39.90 -2.46
N PRO A 126 23.67 41.21 -2.17
CA PRO A 126 23.16 41.75 -0.90
C PRO A 126 21.68 41.41 -0.85
N GLN A 127 21.21 40.85 0.27
CA GLN A 127 19.77 40.73 0.51
C GLN A 127 19.17 42.14 0.52
N ASP A 128 18.22 42.38 -0.37
CA ASP A 128 17.38 43.58 -0.34
C ASP A 128 16.72 43.69 1.05
N SER A 129 16.88 44.86 1.67
CA SER A 129 16.36 45.24 2.99
C SER A 129 14.87 45.56 2.96
#